data_AF-A0A7J2Z267-F1
#
_entry.id   AF-A0A7J2Z267-F1
#
_cell.length_a   1.000
_cell.length_b   1.000
_cell.length_c   1.000
_cell.angle_alpha   90.00
_cell.angle_beta   90.00
_cell.angle_gamma   90.00
#
_symmetry.space_group_name_H-M   'P 1'
#
loop_
_entity.id
_entity.type
_entity.pdbx_description
1 polymer ?
#
loop_
_entity_poly.entity_id
_entity_poly.type
_entity_poly.pdbx_seq_one_letter_code
_entity_poly.pdbx_strand_id
1 'polypeptide(L)'
;MKTNIKQKIKASRKDSVKLSKSKKGFIFTILTLVIIVFMIIELNIYLRTYELKLAKEPDSLRLQVMQDFMRAYSPSKFNDTAYSYIYSALYKLNDDSVKNPPNSSTLADLVWNISYTGKRTDLAGQPVLLSSGLMSYDSNLSALAKSMGIEITTLYYNKSISQADYWTVQYNFSMNVSIYDTISHARVNSSFPISLNISIIGFEDPWLARMNFTNRSIIPASGDPKAKLIATGQAGRGWFYGQPVIVTSCNNIGFGTENKTRIMVTDNDDVALDCGTLFGAVVLVQNSYYYRLNDIDIPSFANTSMTLQDVPSEPILIVSDSDSYTETGSSNYHYLINVTDLRNMIECGTYIKRPNNNYDYLSRLTNSIPGTLSEYGIETFVSGTSDKIKQIMGDKSFIDRYFNASQPGDVYKGLLGCSQPLICNYDINNPGSNVPYPTRLDPNSARFYLGWLNDSMRK
;
A
#
# COMPACT_ATOMS: atom_id res chain seq x y z
N MET A 1 -58.87 82.69 8.58
CA MET A 1 -58.47 83.70 7.58
C MET A 1 -59.41 83.58 6.38
N LYS A 2 -60.27 84.58 6.19
CA LYS A 2 -61.29 84.70 5.14
C LYS A 2 -60.76 85.66 4.06
N THR A 3 -60.82 85.26 2.79
CA THR A 3 -60.75 86.12 1.58
C THR A 3 -61.14 85.19 0.44
N ASN A 4 -62.34 85.20 -0.18
CA ASN A 4 -63.24 86.24 -0.67
C ASN A 4 -62.63 87.05 -1.83
N ILE A 5 -62.75 86.52 -3.06
CA ILE A 5 -62.61 87.31 -4.30
C ILE A 5 -63.81 86.98 -5.21
N LYS A 6 -64.50 88.07 -5.56
CA LYS A 6 -65.74 88.16 -6.31
C LYS A 6 -65.56 87.90 -7.81
N GLN A 7 -66.64 87.35 -8.37
CA GLN A 7 -67.21 87.52 -9.71
C GLN A 7 -66.54 88.52 -10.66
N LYS A 8 -66.33 88.07 -11.91
CA LYS A 8 -66.63 88.88 -13.10
C LYS A 8 -67.15 88.00 -14.23
N ILE A 9 -68.48 87.87 -14.29
CA ILE A 9 -69.21 87.31 -15.43
C ILE A 9 -69.10 88.33 -16.57
N LYS A 10 -68.38 87.98 -17.63
CA LYS A 10 -68.43 88.68 -18.93
C LYS A 10 -69.12 87.75 -19.92
N ALA A 11 -70.34 88.12 -20.29
CA ALA A 11 -71.07 87.55 -21.40
C ALA A 11 -70.24 87.70 -22.69
N SER A 12 -69.93 86.58 -23.34
CA SER A 12 -69.31 86.56 -24.67
C SER A 12 -70.12 85.64 -25.57
N ARG A 13 -70.68 86.27 -26.60
CA ARG A 13 -71.22 85.77 -27.86
C ARG A 13 -71.18 84.25 -28.09
N LYS A 14 -72.37 83.71 -28.30
CA LYS A 14 -72.68 82.41 -28.87
C LYS A 14 -72.50 82.49 -30.40
N ASP A 15 -71.26 82.37 -30.87
CA ASP A 15 -71.02 82.08 -32.28
C ASP A 15 -71.14 80.57 -32.46
N SER A 16 -72.25 80.13 -33.05
CA SER A 16 -72.46 78.75 -33.47
C SER A 16 -71.53 78.44 -34.63
N VAL A 17 -70.28 78.10 -34.32
CA VAL A 17 -69.34 77.50 -35.26
C VAL A 17 -69.94 76.18 -35.68
N LYS A 18 -70.44 76.11 -36.93
CA LYS A 18 -70.72 74.85 -37.61
C LYS A 18 -69.38 74.11 -37.71
N LEU A 19 -69.08 73.27 -36.72
CA LEU A 19 -68.05 72.24 -36.82
C LEU A 19 -68.46 71.34 -37.98
N SER A 20 -67.92 71.57 -39.17
CA SER A 20 -67.85 70.54 -40.19
C SER A 20 -67.06 69.40 -39.57
N LYS A 21 -67.75 68.34 -39.15
CA LYS A 21 -67.15 67.14 -38.54
C LYS A 21 -66.09 66.59 -39.50
N SER A 22 -64.83 66.93 -39.24
CA SER A 22 -63.69 66.34 -39.92
C SER A 22 -63.59 64.88 -39.49
N LYS A 23 -64.21 63.99 -40.28
CA LYS A 23 -64.13 62.53 -40.08
C LYS A 23 -62.66 62.06 -40.06
N LYS A 24 -61.76 62.78 -40.73
CA LYS A 24 -60.31 62.51 -40.77
C LYS A 24 -59.63 62.71 -39.41
N GLY A 25 -60.03 63.74 -38.66
CA GLY A 25 -59.46 64.01 -37.32
C GLY A 25 -59.80 62.92 -36.31
N PHE A 26 -61.03 62.41 -36.36
CA PHE A 26 -61.51 61.34 -35.49
C PHE A 26 -60.82 60.00 -35.75
N ILE A 27 -60.62 59.64 -37.03
CA ILE A 27 -59.89 58.42 -37.40
C ILE A 27 -58.44 58.49 -36.91
N PHE A 28 -57.79 59.65 -37.03
CA PHE A 28 -56.44 59.85 -36.50
C PHE A 28 -56.39 59.66 -34.98
N THR A 29 -57.34 60.23 -34.23
CA THR A 29 -57.37 60.08 -32.77
C THR A 29 -57.57 58.62 -32.34
N ILE A 30 -58.42 57.86 -33.04
CA ILE A 30 -58.60 56.43 -32.78
C ILE A 30 -57.32 55.65 -33.08
N LEU A 31 -56.67 55.90 -34.21
CA LEU A 31 -55.43 55.22 -34.58
C LEU A 31 -54.33 55.49 -33.55
N THR A 32 -54.16 56.75 -33.15
CA THR A 32 -53.19 57.14 -32.12
C THR A 32 -53.52 56.48 -30.77
N LEU A 33 -54.80 56.41 -30.39
CA LEU A 33 -55.24 55.71 -29.18
C LEU A 33 -54.90 54.22 -29.23
N VAL A 34 -55.14 53.54 -30.36
CA VAL A 34 -54.81 52.13 -30.53
C VAL A 34 -53.31 51.90 -30.41
N ILE A 35 -52.49 52.75 -31.02
CA ILE A 35 -51.02 52.67 -30.91
C ILE A 35 -50.57 52.87 -29.46
N ILE A 36 -51.12 53.85 -28.75
CA ILE A 36 -50.80 54.10 -27.33
C ILE A 36 -51.22 52.91 -26.46
N VAL A 37 -52.42 52.36 -26.67
CA VAL A 37 -52.90 51.18 -25.94
C VAL A 37 -51.97 49.99 -26.20
N PHE A 38 -51.54 49.79 -27.45
CA PHE A 38 -50.61 48.72 -27.80
C PHE A 38 -49.25 48.89 -27.11
N MET A 39 -48.70 50.11 -27.10
CA MET A 39 -47.46 50.42 -26.37
C MET A 39 -47.60 50.17 -24.86
N ILE A 40 -48.73 50.52 -24.25
CA ILE A 40 -48.98 50.26 -22.83
C ILE A 40 -49.07 48.75 -22.56
N ILE A 41 -49.69 47.98 -23.45
CA ILE A 41 -49.78 46.52 -23.33
C ILE A 41 -48.38 45.89 -23.44
N GLU A 42 -47.59 46.27 -24.44
CA GLU A 42 -46.22 45.76 -24.60
C GLU A 42 -45.34 46.10 -23.39
N LEU A 43 -45.43 47.33 -22.88
CA LEU A 43 -44.69 47.74 -21.68
C LEU A 43 -45.10 46.92 -20.45
N ASN A 44 -46.40 46.65 -20.27
CA ASN A 44 -46.89 45.79 -19.18
C ASN A 44 -46.40 44.35 -19.31
N ILE A 45 -46.39 43.78 -20.52
CA ILE A 45 -45.84 42.43 -20.75
C ILE A 45 -44.34 42.42 -20.43
N TYR A 46 -43.59 43.43 -20.87
CA TYR A 46 -42.17 43.55 -20.59
C TYR A 46 -41.88 43.65 -19.08
N LEU A 47 -42.57 44.55 -18.37
CA LEU A 47 -42.39 44.72 -16.92
C LEU A 47 -42.73 43.44 -16.15
N ARG A 48 -43.83 42.77 -16.49
CA ARG A 48 -44.21 41.50 -15.85
C ARG A 48 -43.21 40.38 -16.13
N THR A 49 -42.64 40.34 -17.33
CA THR A 49 -41.59 39.38 -17.69
C THR A 49 -40.29 39.68 -16.93
N TYR A 50 -39.97 40.96 -16.73
CA TYR A 50 -38.81 41.40 -15.95
C TYR A 50 -38.96 41.07 -14.46
N GLU A 51 -40.12 41.33 -13.85
CA GLU A 51 -40.44 40.94 -12.47
C GLU A 51 -40.36 39.42 -12.29
N LEU A 52 -40.89 38.65 -13.24
CA LEU A 52 -40.77 37.18 -13.23
C LEU A 52 -39.33 36.71 -13.37
N LYS A 53 -38.48 37.45 -14.08
CA LYS A 53 -37.05 37.12 -14.22
C LYS A 53 -36.28 37.43 -12.92
N LEU A 54 -36.53 38.58 -12.31
CA LEU A 54 -35.99 38.95 -11.00
C LEU A 54 -36.44 38.00 -9.89
N ALA A 55 -37.69 37.53 -9.93
CA ALA A 55 -38.19 36.52 -9.00
C ALA A 55 -37.52 35.14 -9.19
N LYS A 56 -37.00 34.84 -10.38
CA LYS A 56 -36.34 33.56 -10.72
C LYS A 56 -34.82 33.56 -10.56
N GLU A 57 -34.17 34.72 -10.58
CA GLU A 57 -32.72 34.84 -10.32
C GLU A 57 -32.27 34.26 -8.96
N PRO A 58 -33.00 34.42 -7.84
CA PRO A 58 -32.62 33.73 -6.61
C PRO A 58 -32.72 32.21 -6.75
N ASP A 59 -33.72 31.68 -7.46
CA ASP A 59 -33.88 30.23 -7.62
C ASP A 59 -32.77 29.61 -8.48
N SER A 60 -32.33 30.29 -9.54
CA SER A 60 -31.23 29.78 -10.38
C SER A 60 -29.90 29.77 -9.64
N LEU A 61 -29.61 30.81 -8.84
CA LEU A 61 -28.43 30.85 -7.98
C LEU A 61 -28.48 29.77 -6.91
N ARG A 62 -29.64 29.59 -6.26
CA ARG A 62 -29.82 28.54 -5.24
C ARG A 62 -29.64 27.15 -5.83
N LEU A 63 -30.20 26.90 -7.02
CA LEU A 63 -29.99 25.67 -7.75
C LEU A 63 -28.49 25.46 -8.10
N GLN A 64 -27.79 26.51 -8.50
CA GLN A 64 -26.33 26.44 -8.74
C GLN A 64 -25.57 26.07 -7.46
N VAL A 65 -25.91 26.70 -6.32
CA VAL A 65 -25.31 26.37 -5.02
C VAL A 65 -25.60 24.91 -4.62
N MET A 66 -26.84 24.44 -4.82
CA MET A 66 -27.19 23.02 -4.61
C MET A 66 -26.36 22.10 -5.51
N GLN A 67 -26.17 22.47 -6.78
CA GLN A 67 -25.32 21.72 -7.72
C GLN A 67 -23.86 21.71 -7.28
N ASP A 68 -23.35 22.80 -6.72
CA ASP A 68 -21.98 22.87 -6.20
C ASP A 68 -21.79 21.97 -4.97
N PHE A 69 -22.77 21.92 -4.06
CA PHE A 69 -22.77 20.92 -2.98
C PHE A 69 -22.87 19.49 -3.52
N MET A 70 -23.74 19.23 -4.51
CA MET A 70 -23.80 17.92 -5.16
C MET A 70 -22.46 17.54 -5.83
N ARG A 71 -21.76 18.50 -6.42
CA ARG A 71 -20.42 18.30 -7.01
C ARG A 71 -19.36 18.01 -5.93
N ALA A 72 -19.52 18.50 -4.70
CA ALA A 72 -18.63 18.12 -3.59
C ALA A 72 -18.80 16.65 -3.21
N TYR A 73 -20.00 16.09 -3.42
CA TYR A 73 -20.31 14.67 -3.25
C TYR A 73 -20.18 13.85 -4.54
N SER A 74 -19.63 14.42 -5.62
CA SER A 74 -19.43 13.66 -6.85
C SER A 74 -18.46 12.50 -6.59
N PRO A 75 -18.64 11.33 -7.25
CA PRO A 75 -17.77 10.18 -7.04
C PRO A 75 -16.28 10.51 -7.14
N SER A 76 -15.88 11.37 -8.09
CA SER A 76 -14.47 11.79 -8.24
C SER A 76 -13.88 12.44 -6.99
N LYS A 77 -14.51 13.50 -6.46
CA LYS A 77 -14.00 14.24 -5.29
C LYS A 77 -14.16 13.47 -3.99
N PHE A 78 -15.30 12.81 -3.84
CA PHE A 78 -15.60 12.08 -2.62
C PHE A 78 -14.75 10.81 -2.50
N ASN A 79 -14.43 10.13 -3.61
CA ASN A 79 -13.58 8.94 -3.58
C ASN A 79 -12.19 9.26 -3.02
N ASP A 80 -11.55 10.35 -3.41
CA ASP A 80 -10.21 10.72 -2.90
C ASP A 80 -10.25 10.98 -1.38
N THR A 81 -11.29 11.67 -0.93
CA THR A 81 -11.50 11.96 0.49
C THR A 81 -11.75 10.67 1.28
N ALA A 82 -12.69 9.84 0.81
CA ALA A 82 -13.04 8.56 1.42
C ALA A 82 -11.84 7.58 1.43
N TYR A 83 -11.06 7.56 0.34
CA TYR A 83 -9.84 6.77 0.24
C TYR A 83 -8.87 7.09 1.36
N SER A 84 -8.56 8.38 1.58
CA SER A 84 -7.63 8.80 2.63
C SER A 84 -8.08 8.36 4.03
N TYR A 85 -9.37 8.51 4.35
CA TYR A 85 -9.89 8.12 5.66
C TYR A 85 -9.95 6.61 5.85
N ILE A 86 -10.35 5.85 4.82
CA ILE A 86 -10.45 4.39 4.91
C ILE A 86 -9.05 3.76 4.92
N TYR A 87 -8.09 4.28 4.14
CA TYR A 87 -6.68 3.89 4.21
C TYR A 87 -6.14 4.10 5.63
N SER A 88 -6.34 5.29 6.21
CA SER A 88 -5.87 5.62 7.56
C SER A 88 -6.53 4.74 8.62
N ALA A 89 -7.83 4.47 8.47
CA ALA A 89 -8.57 3.58 9.35
C ALA A 89 -8.05 2.15 9.29
N LEU A 90 -7.80 1.62 8.09
CA LEU A 90 -7.26 0.28 7.89
C LEU A 90 -5.84 0.17 8.45
N TYR A 91 -4.99 1.17 8.23
CA TYR A 91 -3.63 1.22 8.77
C TYR A 91 -3.62 1.24 10.31
N LYS A 92 -4.45 2.09 10.93
CA LYS A 92 -4.56 2.12 12.40
C LYS A 92 -5.20 0.86 12.97
N LEU A 93 -6.20 0.30 12.28
CA LEU A 93 -6.79 -0.97 12.68
C LEU A 93 -5.74 -2.09 12.61
N ASN A 94 -4.85 -2.07 11.61
CA ASN A 94 -3.77 -3.03 11.47
C ASN A 94 -2.84 -3.02 12.70
N ASP A 95 -2.33 -1.85 13.08
CA ASP A 95 -1.46 -1.69 14.24
C ASP A 95 -2.15 -2.14 15.54
N ASP A 96 -3.42 -1.76 15.73
CA ASP A 96 -4.17 -2.11 16.95
C ASP A 96 -4.60 -3.58 16.97
N SER A 97 -4.77 -4.22 15.80
CA SER A 97 -5.10 -5.64 15.67
C SER A 97 -3.99 -6.55 16.20
N VAL A 98 -2.78 -6.04 16.41
CA VAL A 98 -1.73 -6.78 17.11
C VAL A 98 -2.13 -7.08 18.55
N LYS A 99 -2.76 -6.13 19.25
CA LYS A 99 -3.19 -6.33 20.65
C LYS A 99 -4.64 -6.77 20.75
N ASN A 100 -5.49 -6.21 19.89
CA ASN A 100 -6.93 -6.34 19.94
C ASN A 100 -7.46 -6.77 18.56
N PRO A 101 -7.24 -8.00 18.10
CA PRO A 101 -7.73 -8.45 16.80
C PRO A 101 -9.28 -8.43 16.71
N PRO A 102 -9.88 -7.81 15.67
CA PRO A 102 -11.34 -7.74 15.50
C PRO A 102 -11.95 -9.09 15.08
N ASN A 103 -13.28 -9.16 15.15
CA ASN A 103 -14.05 -10.26 14.57
C ASN A 103 -14.26 -10.05 13.06
N SER A 104 -14.18 -11.11 12.27
CA SER A 104 -14.28 -11.06 10.81
C SER A 104 -15.63 -10.57 10.31
N SER A 105 -16.72 -10.98 10.94
CA SER A 105 -18.09 -10.60 10.55
C SER A 105 -18.38 -9.10 10.70
N THR A 106 -17.61 -8.40 11.53
CA THR A 106 -17.80 -6.97 11.82
C THR A 106 -16.73 -6.09 11.19
N LEU A 107 -15.80 -6.65 10.41
CA LEU A 107 -14.61 -5.94 9.93
C LEU A 107 -14.96 -4.74 9.05
N ALA A 108 -15.92 -4.91 8.12
CA ALA A 108 -16.36 -3.84 7.23
C ALA A 108 -16.94 -2.65 8.00
N ASP A 109 -17.81 -2.93 8.97
CA ASP A 109 -18.40 -1.91 9.84
C ASP A 109 -17.37 -1.26 10.76
N LEU A 110 -16.38 -2.02 11.21
CA LEU A 110 -15.34 -1.49 12.08
C LEU A 110 -14.45 -0.50 11.33
N VAL A 111 -13.98 -0.88 10.14
CA VAL A 111 -13.22 0.01 9.25
C VAL A 111 -14.04 1.26 8.93
N TRP A 112 -15.35 1.13 8.71
CA TRP A 112 -16.25 2.27 8.54
C TRP A 112 -16.33 3.16 9.77
N ASN A 113 -16.51 2.58 10.96
CA ASN A 113 -16.68 3.37 12.17
C ASN A 113 -15.41 4.14 12.51
N ILE A 114 -14.25 3.53 12.29
CA ILE A 114 -12.96 4.21 12.43
C ILE A 114 -12.82 5.31 11.36
N SER A 115 -13.13 5.04 10.10
CA SER A 115 -13.01 6.06 9.04
C SER A 115 -14.01 7.22 9.18
N TYR A 116 -15.23 6.94 9.67
CA TYR A 116 -16.30 7.91 9.81
C TYR A 116 -16.18 8.72 11.11
N THR A 117 -16.03 8.04 12.25
CA THR A 117 -16.01 8.69 13.58
C THR A 117 -14.63 8.84 14.18
N GLY A 118 -13.61 8.19 13.64
CA GLY A 118 -12.28 8.10 14.23
C GLY A 118 -12.18 7.08 15.38
N LYS A 119 -13.25 6.33 15.68
CA LYS A 119 -13.33 5.46 16.85
C LYS A 119 -13.52 4.00 16.50
N ARG A 120 -12.93 3.16 17.33
CA ARG A 120 -13.05 1.70 17.26
C ARG A 120 -14.17 1.22 18.19
N THR A 121 -15.24 0.65 17.62
CA THR A 121 -16.50 0.47 18.36
C THR A 121 -16.72 -0.89 19.01
N ASP A 122 -15.91 -1.88 18.68
CA ASP A 122 -15.95 -3.23 19.24
C ASP A 122 -15.26 -3.34 20.61
N LEU A 123 -14.46 -2.35 21.00
CA LEU A 123 -13.74 -2.34 22.27
C LEU A 123 -14.44 -1.53 23.36
N ALA A 124 -14.34 -2.01 24.60
CA ALA A 124 -14.76 -1.24 25.77
C ALA A 124 -13.95 0.07 25.85
N GLY A 125 -14.61 1.19 26.09
CA GLY A 125 -13.96 2.51 26.13
C GLY A 125 -13.77 3.20 24.78
N GLN A 126 -14.09 2.53 23.65
CA GLN A 126 -14.18 3.13 22.31
C GLN A 126 -12.94 3.95 21.92
N PRO A 127 -11.75 3.32 21.81
CA PRO A 127 -10.51 4.06 21.61
C PRO A 127 -10.57 4.87 20.33
N VAL A 128 -10.10 6.12 20.42
CA VAL A 128 -9.98 7.04 19.30
C VAL A 128 -8.68 6.72 18.59
N LEU A 129 -8.79 6.21 17.37
CA LEU A 129 -7.63 5.86 16.53
C LEU A 129 -7.25 6.98 15.56
N LEU A 130 -8.22 7.84 15.20
CA LEU A 130 -8.02 9.00 14.34
C LEU A 130 -8.58 10.26 15.01
N SER A 131 -7.89 11.39 14.84
CA SER A 131 -8.34 12.69 15.37
C SER A 131 -9.57 13.24 14.67
N SER A 132 -9.83 12.82 13.43
CA SER A 132 -10.96 13.24 12.60
C SER A 132 -11.32 12.14 11.61
N GLY A 133 -12.60 12.08 11.22
CA GLY A 133 -13.11 11.14 10.22
C GLY A 133 -14.04 11.82 9.21
N LEU A 134 -14.66 11.03 8.34
CA LEU A 134 -15.64 11.50 7.36
C LEU A 134 -16.83 12.26 7.99
N MET A 135 -17.17 11.98 9.25
CA MET A 135 -18.19 12.73 9.98
C MET A 135 -17.86 14.22 10.07
N SER A 136 -16.58 14.59 10.21
CA SER A 136 -16.15 15.99 10.25
C SER A 136 -16.29 16.67 8.87
N TYR A 137 -16.04 15.92 7.80
CA TYR A 137 -16.26 16.40 6.43
C TYR A 137 -17.75 16.68 6.19
N ASP A 138 -18.62 15.73 6.53
CA ASP A 138 -20.07 15.87 6.40
C ASP A 138 -20.63 16.99 7.29
N SER A 139 -20.16 17.11 8.54
CA SER A 139 -20.62 18.17 9.43
C SER A 139 -20.24 19.56 8.94
N ASN A 140 -19.03 19.71 8.38
CA ASN A 140 -18.56 21.00 7.86
C ASN A 140 -19.34 21.42 6.60
N LEU A 141 -19.57 20.48 5.67
CA LEU A 141 -20.39 20.74 4.49
C LEU A 141 -21.85 21.03 4.86
N SER A 142 -22.42 20.25 5.76
CA SER A 142 -23.80 20.45 6.23
C SER A 142 -23.97 21.78 6.96
N ALA A 143 -23.00 22.18 7.81
CA ALA A 143 -23.02 23.48 8.47
C ALA A 143 -22.92 24.64 7.47
N LEU A 144 -22.05 24.53 6.46
CA LEU A 144 -21.93 25.51 5.38
C LEU A 144 -23.22 25.62 4.58
N ALA A 145 -23.82 24.49 4.17
CA ALA A 145 -25.09 24.47 3.45
C ALA A 145 -26.24 25.05 4.28
N LYS A 146 -26.31 24.71 5.56
CA LYS A 146 -27.34 25.19 6.48
C LYS A 146 -27.30 26.71 6.63
N SER A 147 -26.10 27.32 6.61
CA SER A 147 -25.95 28.78 6.60
C SER A 147 -26.57 29.46 5.37
N MET A 148 -26.79 28.71 4.28
CA MET A 148 -27.42 29.15 3.03
C MET A 148 -28.90 28.75 2.91
N GLY A 149 -29.47 28.16 3.97
CA GLY A 149 -30.84 27.62 3.98
C GLY A 149 -30.98 26.30 3.22
N ILE A 150 -29.89 25.54 3.10
CA ILE A 150 -29.85 24.24 2.42
C ILE A 150 -29.53 23.16 3.46
N GLU A 151 -30.34 22.11 3.51
CA GLU A 151 -30.13 20.94 4.37
C GLU A 151 -29.53 19.80 3.55
N ILE A 152 -28.40 19.27 3.99
CA ILE A 152 -27.74 18.11 3.39
C ILE A 152 -27.88 16.93 4.34
N THR A 153 -28.40 15.83 3.81
CA THR A 153 -28.50 14.54 4.51
C THR A 153 -27.72 13.48 3.73
N THR A 154 -26.78 12.82 4.39
CA THR A 154 -25.97 11.74 3.84
C THR A 154 -26.31 10.43 4.55
N LEU A 155 -26.46 9.35 3.77
CA LEU A 155 -26.69 8.00 4.29
C LEU A 155 -25.74 7.03 3.62
N TYR A 156 -25.00 6.28 4.43
CA TYR A 156 -24.02 5.29 3.97
C TYR A 156 -24.51 3.88 4.33
N TYR A 157 -24.51 2.96 3.36
CA TYR A 157 -25.04 1.62 3.52
C TYR A 157 -24.34 0.61 2.60
N ASN A 158 -24.68 -0.68 2.73
CA ASN A 158 -24.09 -1.79 1.96
C ASN A 158 -22.56 -1.82 2.01
N LYS A 159 -21.99 -1.65 3.20
CA LYS A 159 -20.54 -1.68 3.40
C LYS A 159 -20.04 -3.11 3.27
N SER A 160 -18.98 -3.33 2.51
CA SER A 160 -18.28 -4.60 2.44
C SER A 160 -16.80 -4.38 2.25
N ILE A 161 -16.01 -5.34 2.73
CA ILE A 161 -14.57 -5.36 2.60
C ILE A 161 -14.17 -6.75 2.08
N SER A 162 -13.34 -6.78 1.05
CA SER A 162 -12.83 -8.02 0.48
C SER A 162 -11.44 -7.78 -0.08
N GLN A 163 -10.61 -8.81 -0.11
CA GLN A 163 -9.31 -8.72 -0.75
C GLN A 163 -9.45 -8.99 -2.25
N ALA A 164 -9.09 -8.01 -3.09
CA ALA A 164 -9.24 -8.12 -4.55
C ALA A 164 -8.06 -8.87 -5.20
N ASP A 165 -6.86 -8.59 -4.72
CA ASP A 165 -5.62 -9.25 -5.15
C ASP A 165 -4.63 -9.34 -3.96
N TYR A 166 -3.39 -9.76 -4.23
CA TYR A 166 -2.34 -9.89 -3.22
C TYR A 166 -2.06 -8.59 -2.45
N TRP A 167 -2.16 -7.43 -3.10
CA TRP A 167 -1.67 -6.15 -2.60
C TRP A 167 -2.80 -5.15 -2.32
N THR A 168 -4.05 -5.53 -2.61
CA THR A 168 -5.17 -4.61 -2.66
C THR A 168 -6.37 -5.15 -1.90
N VAL A 169 -6.82 -4.37 -0.91
CA VAL A 169 -8.11 -4.54 -0.25
C VAL A 169 -9.12 -3.65 -0.94
N GLN A 170 -10.22 -4.24 -1.40
CA GLN A 170 -11.35 -3.52 -1.93
C GLN A 170 -12.37 -3.22 -0.83
N TYR A 171 -12.73 -1.96 -0.69
CA TYR A 171 -13.77 -1.50 0.22
C TYR A 171 -14.92 -0.91 -0.58
N ASN A 172 -16.11 -1.51 -0.47
CA ASN A 172 -17.29 -1.12 -1.22
C ASN A 172 -18.36 -0.58 -0.27
N PHE A 173 -19.06 0.48 -0.67
CA PHE A 173 -20.24 1.00 0.03
C PHE A 173 -21.11 1.81 -0.93
N SER A 174 -22.32 2.14 -0.52
CA SER A 174 -23.22 3.03 -1.25
C SER A 174 -23.50 4.28 -0.43
N MET A 175 -23.55 5.43 -1.11
CA MET A 175 -23.85 6.72 -0.51
C MET A 175 -25.11 7.30 -1.14
N ASN A 176 -26.10 7.64 -0.31
CA ASN A 176 -27.26 8.44 -0.70
C ASN A 176 -27.09 9.85 -0.15
N VAL A 177 -27.14 10.85 -1.03
CA VAL A 177 -27.09 12.27 -0.68
C VAL A 177 -28.43 12.89 -1.05
N SER A 178 -29.06 13.55 -0.09
CA SER A 178 -30.31 14.30 -0.27
C SER A 178 -30.09 15.73 0.17
N ILE A 179 -30.14 16.65 -0.80
CA ILE A 179 -30.02 18.09 -0.61
C ILE A 179 -31.41 18.70 -0.73
N TYR A 180 -31.84 19.38 0.32
CA TYR A 180 -33.13 20.03 0.40
C TYR A 180 -32.96 21.53 0.65
N ASP A 181 -33.51 22.35 -0.23
CA ASP A 181 -33.57 23.79 -0.05
C ASP A 181 -34.81 24.16 0.76
N THR A 182 -34.62 24.71 1.95
CA THR A 182 -35.71 25.07 2.86
C THR A 182 -36.55 26.26 2.38
N ILE A 183 -36.02 27.07 1.45
CA ILE A 183 -36.67 28.28 0.93
C ILE A 183 -37.44 27.98 -0.36
N SER A 184 -36.78 27.37 -1.34
CA SER A 184 -37.43 27.04 -2.62
C SER A 184 -38.21 25.72 -2.58
N HIS A 185 -38.05 24.93 -1.52
CA HIS A 185 -38.54 23.56 -1.39
C HIS A 185 -38.00 22.60 -2.46
N ALA A 186 -36.97 23.01 -3.21
CA ALA A 186 -36.31 22.14 -4.18
C ALA A 186 -35.57 21.01 -3.46
N ARG A 187 -35.66 19.80 -4.02
CA ARG A 187 -34.96 18.62 -3.49
C ARG A 187 -34.21 17.91 -4.59
N VAL A 188 -32.95 17.58 -4.31
CA VAL A 188 -32.10 16.78 -5.19
C VAL A 188 -31.62 15.58 -4.40
N ASN A 189 -31.90 14.38 -4.92
CA ASN A 189 -31.42 13.12 -4.36
C ASN A 189 -30.47 12.46 -5.36
N SER A 190 -29.38 11.88 -4.88
CA SER A 190 -28.49 11.07 -5.70
C SER A 190 -27.93 9.91 -4.90
N SER A 191 -27.70 8.79 -5.60
CA SER A 191 -27.15 7.57 -5.05
C SER A 191 -25.91 7.19 -5.85
N PHE A 192 -24.80 6.93 -5.15
CA PHE A 192 -23.54 6.59 -5.77
C PHE A 192 -22.99 5.29 -5.14
N PRO A 193 -22.75 4.23 -5.94
CA PRO A 193 -21.93 3.12 -5.50
C PRO A 193 -20.46 3.57 -5.51
N ILE A 194 -19.75 3.28 -4.42
CA ILE A 194 -18.35 3.61 -4.24
C ILE A 194 -17.56 2.32 -4.03
N SER A 195 -16.48 2.17 -4.79
CA SER A 195 -15.56 1.05 -4.71
C SER A 195 -14.13 1.60 -4.65
N LEU A 196 -13.43 1.31 -3.56
CA LEU A 196 -12.09 1.84 -3.29
C LEU A 196 -11.10 0.69 -3.21
N ASN A 197 -10.01 0.80 -3.98
CA ASN A 197 -8.93 -0.19 -4.04
C ASN A 197 -7.74 0.29 -3.22
N ILE A 198 -7.61 -0.20 -1.99
CA ILE A 198 -6.64 0.25 -0.99
C ILE A 198 -5.43 -0.66 -1.04
N SER A 199 -4.25 -0.09 -1.34
CA SER A 199 -3.02 -0.86 -1.29
C SER A 199 -2.60 -1.11 0.15
N ILE A 200 -2.26 -2.35 0.46
CA ILE A 200 -1.70 -2.78 1.76
C ILE A 200 -0.16 -2.87 1.73
N ILE A 201 0.46 -2.42 0.65
CA ILE A 201 1.93 -2.31 0.57
C ILE A 201 2.40 -1.29 1.61
N GLY A 202 3.40 -1.67 2.39
CA GLY A 202 3.96 -0.91 3.51
C GLY A 202 3.27 -1.17 4.86
N PHE A 203 2.11 -1.83 4.88
CA PHE A 203 1.43 -2.18 6.13
C PHE A 203 2.22 -3.25 6.86
N GLU A 204 2.28 -3.19 8.19
CA GLU A 204 2.86 -4.28 8.96
C GLU A 204 1.95 -5.51 8.91
N ASP A 205 2.49 -6.73 8.83
CA ASP A 205 1.65 -7.91 8.99
C ASP A 205 1.26 -8.05 10.48
N PRO A 206 -0.03 -7.86 10.82
CA PRO A 206 -0.47 -7.78 12.21
C PRO A 206 -0.39 -9.14 12.89
N TRP A 207 -0.47 -10.23 12.12
CA TRP A 207 -0.37 -11.59 12.64
C TRP A 207 1.08 -11.94 12.99
N LEU A 208 2.05 -11.53 12.17
CA LEU A 208 3.47 -11.67 12.51
C LEU A 208 3.89 -10.86 13.72
N ALA A 209 3.42 -9.61 13.79
CA ALA A 209 3.68 -8.73 14.91
C ALA A 209 3.20 -9.37 16.23
N ARG A 210 2.08 -10.11 16.20
CA ARG A 210 1.59 -10.91 17.34
C ARG A 210 2.51 -12.08 17.71
N MET A 211 3.01 -12.81 16.71
CA MET A 211 3.71 -14.08 16.92
C MET A 211 5.19 -13.91 17.27
N ASN A 212 5.88 -12.93 16.68
CA ASN A 212 7.35 -12.83 16.73
C ASN A 212 7.89 -11.53 17.36
N PHE A 213 7.04 -10.63 17.86
CA PHE A 213 7.43 -9.29 18.33
C PHE A 213 8.27 -8.48 17.32
N THR A 214 8.23 -8.85 16.04
CA THR A 214 8.93 -8.13 14.97
C THR A 214 7.91 -7.50 14.04
N ASN A 215 7.99 -6.19 13.91
CA ASN A 215 7.24 -5.42 12.92
C ASN A 215 7.84 -5.67 11.54
N ARG A 216 7.03 -6.18 10.61
CA ARG A 216 7.47 -6.49 9.24
C ARG A 216 6.48 -5.95 8.25
N SER A 217 6.95 -5.08 7.38
CA SER A 217 6.12 -4.51 6.33
C SER A 217 5.84 -5.53 5.23
N ILE A 218 4.64 -5.44 4.67
CA ILE A 218 4.21 -6.08 3.45
C ILE A 218 4.86 -5.32 2.30
N ILE A 219 5.74 -5.96 1.55
CA ILE A 219 6.38 -5.35 0.38
C ILE A 219 6.28 -6.33 -0.79
N PRO A 220 6.00 -5.86 -2.01
CA PRO A 220 6.11 -6.72 -3.18
C PRO A 220 7.52 -7.28 -3.29
N ALA A 221 7.65 -8.57 -3.57
CA ALA A 221 8.93 -9.15 -3.98
C ALA A 221 9.30 -8.55 -5.34
N SER A 222 10.09 -7.47 -5.33
CA SER A 222 10.64 -6.89 -6.54
C SER A 222 11.82 -7.74 -6.97
N GLY A 223 11.63 -8.56 -7.99
CA GLY A 223 12.66 -9.48 -8.44
C GLY A 223 12.58 -10.80 -7.70
N ASP A 224 12.48 -11.86 -8.48
CA ASP A 224 12.83 -13.20 -8.05
C ASP A 224 14.29 -13.11 -7.55
N PRO A 225 14.60 -13.34 -6.26
CA PRO A 225 15.98 -13.40 -5.78
C PRO A 225 16.65 -14.60 -6.43
N LYS A 226 17.04 -14.49 -7.69
CA LYS A 226 17.66 -15.62 -8.36
C LYS A 226 19.02 -15.80 -7.70
N ALA A 227 19.09 -16.75 -6.77
CA ALA A 227 20.34 -17.37 -6.39
C ALA A 227 20.94 -17.85 -7.71
N LYS A 228 21.94 -17.13 -8.20
CA LYS A 228 22.60 -17.51 -9.44
C LYS A 228 23.44 -18.71 -9.05
N LEU A 229 23.03 -19.90 -9.49
CA LEU A 229 23.91 -21.05 -9.43
C LEU A 229 25.11 -20.69 -10.28
N ILE A 230 26.26 -20.59 -9.64
CA ILE A 230 27.41 -19.95 -10.24
C ILE A 230 28.42 -21.02 -10.63
N ALA A 231 28.67 -22.02 -9.80
CA ALA A 231 29.47 -23.18 -10.18
C ALA A 231 28.83 -24.50 -9.76
N THR A 232 29.00 -25.52 -10.60
CA THR A 232 28.79 -26.93 -10.28
C THR A 232 30.12 -27.68 -10.44
N GLY A 233 30.49 -28.50 -9.45
CA GLY A 233 31.67 -29.37 -9.49
C GLY A 233 33.04 -28.68 -9.40
N GLN A 234 33.09 -27.43 -8.93
CA GLN A 234 34.35 -26.70 -8.72
C GLN A 234 34.72 -26.66 -7.24
N ALA A 235 35.97 -26.32 -6.93
CA ALA A 235 36.44 -26.26 -5.56
C ALA A 235 35.98 -24.97 -4.88
N GLY A 236 35.39 -25.11 -3.70
CA GLY A 236 35.07 -23.99 -2.84
C GLY A 236 34.77 -24.47 -1.42
N ARG A 237 34.90 -23.56 -0.44
CA ARG A 237 34.59 -23.86 0.96
C ARG A 237 33.95 -22.71 1.70
N GLY A 238 33.15 -23.05 2.70
CA GLY A 238 32.59 -22.12 3.66
C GLY A 238 31.57 -21.15 3.06
N TRP A 239 31.37 -20.04 3.76
CA TRP A 239 30.47 -18.98 3.35
C TRP A 239 31.03 -17.64 3.80
N PHE A 240 30.71 -16.58 3.06
CA PHE A 240 31.14 -15.24 3.42
C PHE A 240 30.21 -14.17 2.84
N TYR A 241 29.96 -13.14 3.63
CA TYR A 241 29.20 -11.95 3.22
C TYR A 241 30.12 -10.74 3.16
N GLY A 242 30.14 -10.07 2.02
CA GLY A 242 30.90 -8.84 1.89
C GLY A 242 30.70 -8.16 0.55
N GLN A 243 31.25 -6.96 0.44
CA GLN A 243 31.32 -6.26 -0.84
C GLN A 243 32.44 -6.89 -1.69
N PRO A 244 32.16 -7.27 -2.95
CA PRO A 244 33.19 -7.74 -3.86
C PRO A 244 34.13 -6.59 -4.27
N VAL A 245 35.42 -6.88 -4.32
CA VAL A 245 36.48 -5.98 -4.75
C VAL A 245 37.30 -6.70 -5.81
N ILE A 246 37.32 -6.14 -7.01
CA ILE A 246 38.15 -6.67 -8.09
C ILE A 246 39.62 -6.34 -7.81
N VAL A 247 40.45 -7.37 -7.77
CA VAL A 247 41.88 -7.28 -7.49
C VAL A 247 42.66 -7.94 -8.61
N THR A 248 43.42 -7.15 -9.36
CA THR A 248 44.28 -7.62 -10.46
C THR A 248 45.77 -7.66 -10.09
N SER A 249 46.16 -7.04 -8.96
CA SER A 249 47.53 -7.09 -8.42
C SER A 249 47.55 -6.75 -6.93
N CYS A 250 48.53 -7.28 -6.21
CA CYS A 250 48.67 -7.05 -4.76
C CYS A 250 49.48 -5.78 -4.39
N ASN A 251 50.07 -5.09 -5.37
CA ASN A 251 51.05 -4.01 -5.16
C ASN A 251 50.52 -2.80 -4.37
N ASN A 252 49.20 -2.61 -4.30
CA ASN A 252 48.56 -1.46 -3.65
C ASN A 252 47.56 -1.87 -2.56
N ILE A 253 47.61 -3.12 -2.10
CA ILE A 253 46.68 -3.62 -1.09
C ILE A 253 47.36 -3.59 0.27
N GLY A 254 47.09 -2.53 1.03
CA GLY A 254 47.56 -2.43 2.40
C GLY A 254 46.91 -3.48 3.30
N PHE A 255 47.64 -3.91 4.34
CA PHE A 255 47.06 -4.69 5.43
C PHE A 255 46.10 -3.79 6.22
N GLY A 256 44.80 -3.95 5.96
CA GLY A 256 43.75 -3.15 6.58
C GLY A 256 42.59 -4.03 7.05
N THR A 257 42.09 -3.76 8.26
CA THR A 257 40.91 -4.44 8.82
C THR A 257 39.67 -4.30 7.94
N GLU A 258 39.62 -3.28 7.08
CA GLU A 258 38.54 -3.07 6.11
C GLU A 258 38.49 -4.13 5.00
N ASN A 259 39.63 -4.70 4.59
CA ASN A 259 39.65 -5.74 3.55
C ASN A 259 39.08 -7.06 4.07
N LYS A 260 39.19 -7.30 5.38
CA LYS A 260 38.65 -8.49 6.04
C LYS A 260 37.13 -8.59 6.04
N THR A 261 36.42 -7.50 5.73
CA THR A 261 34.96 -7.50 5.54
C THR A 261 34.55 -7.55 4.06
N ARG A 262 35.50 -7.75 3.15
CA ARG A 262 35.28 -7.71 1.70
C ARG A 262 35.61 -9.05 1.07
N ILE A 263 35.01 -9.28 -0.10
CA ILE A 263 35.26 -10.45 -0.96
C ILE A 263 36.26 -10.00 -2.02
N MET A 264 37.44 -10.61 -2.05
CA MET A 264 38.36 -10.43 -3.16
C MET A 264 37.83 -11.18 -4.37
N VAL A 265 37.84 -10.54 -5.54
CA VAL A 265 37.52 -11.18 -6.80
C VAL A 265 38.67 -10.98 -7.77
N THR A 266 39.21 -12.06 -8.31
CA THR A 266 40.35 -12.02 -9.22
C THR A 266 40.25 -13.12 -10.25
N ASP A 267 40.89 -12.94 -11.41
CA ASP A 267 41.06 -13.97 -12.43
C ASP A 267 42.44 -14.65 -12.37
N ASN A 268 43.32 -14.16 -11.49
CA ASN A 268 44.71 -14.60 -11.37
C ASN A 268 44.93 -15.37 -10.05
N ASP A 269 45.39 -16.62 -10.16
CA ASP A 269 45.61 -17.51 -9.02
C ASP A 269 46.80 -17.10 -8.15
N ASP A 270 47.88 -16.59 -8.74
CA ASP A 270 49.02 -16.06 -7.99
C ASP A 270 48.58 -14.85 -7.16
N VAL A 271 47.75 -13.97 -7.73
CA VAL A 271 47.19 -12.81 -7.00
C VAL A 271 46.28 -13.28 -5.85
N ALA A 272 45.44 -14.30 -6.09
CA ALA A 272 44.62 -14.91 -5.03
C ALA A 272 45.47 -15.48 -3.89
N LEU A 273 46.62 -16.11 -4.19
CA LEU A 273 47.50 -16.68 -3.17
C LEU A 273 48.27 -15.60 -2.40
N ASP A 274 48.80 -14.61 -3.12
CA ASP A 274 49.64 -13.56 -2.56
C ASP A 274 48.87 -12.61 -1.64
N CYS A 275 47.63 -12.24 -2.00
CA CYS A 275 46.83 -11.30 -1.22
C CYS A 275 45.44 -11.78 -0.80
N GLY A 276 45.01 -13.00 -1.13
CA GLY A 276 43.71 -13.52 -0.73
C GLY A 276 43.50 -13.49 0.78
N THR A 277 44.51 -13.88 1.55
CA THR A 277 44.47 -13.87 3.02
C THR A 277 44.37 -12.46 3.63
N LEU A 278 44.46 -11.38 2.85
CA LEU A 278 44.17 -10.02 3.31
C LEU A 278 42.66 -9.73 3.34
N PHE A 279 41.87 -10.54 2.65
CA PHE A 279 40.42 -10.43 2.56
C PHE A 279 39.70 -11.43 3.47
N GLY A 280 38.38 -11.30 3.55
CA GLY A 280 37.54 -12.24 4.29
C GLY A 280 37.10 -13.44 3.46
N ALA A 281 37.04 -13.30 2.13
CA ALA A 281 36.86 -14.40 1.19
C ALA A 281 37.47 -14.08 -0.18
N VAL A 282 37.63 -15.12 -1.01
CA VAL A 282 38.17 -15.02 -2.39
C VAL A 282 37.22 -15.69 -3.38
N VAL A 283 36.97 -15.03 -4.51
CA VAL A 283 36.33 -15.62 -5.70
C VAL A 283 37.31 -15.53 -6.86
N LEU A 284 37.81 -16.68 -7.30
CA LEU A 284 38.65 -16.82 -8.47
C LEU A 284 37.76 -17.04 -9.69
N VAL A 285 37.71 -16.11 -10.63
CA VAL A 285 36.90 -16.19 -11.85
C VAL A 285 37.74 -16.56 -13.07
N GLN A 286 37.14 -17.05 -14.17
CA GLN A 286 37.81 -17.38 -15.45
C GLN A 286 39.03 -18.33 -15.36
N ASN A 287 39.26 -18.98 -14.22
CA ASN A 287 40.49 -19.74 -13.99
C ASN A 287 40.19 -21.24 -13.82
N SER A 288 40.86 -22.07 -14.62
CA SER A 288 40.75 -23.54 -14.60
C SER A 288 41.61 -24.21 -13.52
N TYR A 289 42.52 -23.48 -12.86
CA TYR A 289 43.52 -24.01 -11.93
C TYR A 289 43.13 -23.75 -10.45
N TYR A 290 42.00 -24.29 -10.03
CA TYR A 290 41.41 -24.07 -8.70
C TYR A 290 42.02 -24.91 -7.55
N TYR A 291 42.93 -25.84 -7.84
CA TYR A 291 43.52 -26.75 -6.85
C TYR A 291 44.37 -26.03 -5.79
N ARG A 292 44.90 -24.83 -6.11
CA ARG A 292 45.71 -24.00 -5.22
C ARG A 292 44.89 -23.21 -4.20
N LEU A 293 43.56 -23.17 -4.33
CA LEU A 293 42.70 -22.48 -3.36
C LEU A 293 42.75 -23.13 -1.96
N ASN A 294 43.17 -24.40 -1.86
CA ASN A 294 43.47 -25.07 -0.59
C ASN A 294 44.47 -24.31 0.28
N ASP A 295 45.41 -23.61 -0.36
CA ASP A 295 46.51 -22.93 0.32
C ASP A 295 46.07 -21.59 0.93
N ILE A 296 44.84 -21.15 0.65
CA ILE A 296 44.28 -19.87 1.11
C ILE A 296 43.36 -20.12 2.31
N ASP A 297 43.80 -19.86 3.54
CA ASP A 297 43.06 -20.14 4.79
C ASP A 297 41.87 -19.20 5.09
N ILE A 298 40.98 -19.03 4.11
CA ILE A 298 39.71 -18.30 4.19
C ILE A 298 38.68 -18.98 3.25
N PRO A 299 37.38 -18.65 3.36
CA PRO A 299 36.40 -19.04 2.36
C PRO A 299 36.86 -18.62 0.96
N SER A 300 36.94 -19.57 0.04
CA SER A 300 37.39 -19.29 -1.32
C SER A 300 36.64 -20.14 -2.33
N PHE A 301 36.45 -19.60 -3.53
CA PHE A 301 35.59 -20.20 -4.55
C PHE A 301 36.24 -20.05 -5.92
N ALA A 302 36.16 -21.07 -6.76
CA ALA A 302 36.49 -20.92 -8.17
C ALA A 302 35.23 -20.90 -9.03
N ASN A 303 35.24 -20.05 -10.05
CA ASN A 303 34.22 -19.98 -11.07
C ASN A 303 34.79 -19.79 -12.47
N THR A 304 34.85 -20.86 -13.27
CA THR A 304 35.35 -20.74 -14.65
C THR A 304 34.36 -20.07 -15.62
N SER A 305 33.07 -19.98 -15.27
CA SER A 305 32.03 -19.45 -16.15
C SER A 305 31.78 -17.95 -15.99
N MET A 306 32.18 -17.38 -14.86
CA MET A 306 32.09 -15.95 -14.57
C MET A 306 33.33 -15.22 -15.05
N THR A 307 33.12 -13.98 -15.46
CA THR A 307 34.14 -12.98 -15.74
C THR A 307 34.18 -11.93 -14.63
N LEU A 308 35.23 -11.10 -14.58
CA LEU A 308 35.29 -9.99 -13.62
C LEU A 308 34.12 -9.00 -13.80
N GLN A 309 33.59 -8.88 -15.02
CA GLN A 309 32.45 -8.01 -15.34
C GLN A 309 31.11 -8.56 -14.84
N ASP A 310 31.00 -9.87 -14.57
CA ASP A 310 29.76 -10.50 -14.09
C ASP A 310 29.51 -10.31 -12.60
N VAL A 311 30.47 -9.72 -11.89
CA VAL A 311 30.45 -9.58 -10.44
C VAL A 311 29.70 -8.28 -10.09
N PRO A 312 28.60 -8.37 -9.32
CA PRO A 312 27.84 -7.17 -8.95
C PRO A 312 28.67 -6.25 -8.05
N SER A 313 28.43 -4.94 -8.09
CA SER A 313 29.10 -3.98 -7.20
C SER A 313 28.55 -3.98 -5.77
N GLU A 314 27.38 -4.60 -5.57
CA GLU A 314 26.67 -4.69 -4.30
C GLU A 314 27.20 -5.84 -3.42
N PRO A 315 26.99 -5.79 -2.10
CA PRO A 315 27.33 -6.90 -1.21
C PRO A 315 26.65 -8.21 -1.59
N ILE A 316 27.45 -9.27 -1.65
CA ILE A 316 26.98 -10.63 -1.99
C ILE A 316 27.29 -11.61 -0.86
N LEU A 317 26.48 -12.66 -0.78
CA LEU A 317 26.73 -13.83 0.05
C LEU A 317 27.21 -14.94 -0.88
N ILE A 318 28.37 -15.49 -0.55
CA ILE A 318 28.88 -16.70 -1.18
C ILE A 318 28.58 -17.88 -0.26
N VAL A 319 28.08 -18.97 -0.83
CA VAL A 319 27.83 -20.22 -0.12
C VAL A 319 28.39 -21.39 -0.92
N SER A 320 29.19 -22.21 -0.27
CA SER A 320 29.58 -23.54 -0.77
C SER A 320 28.80 -24.61 -0.04
N ASP A 321 28.29 -25.60 -0.78
CA ASP A 321 27.74 -26.82 -0.19
C ASP A 321 28.84 -27.87 0.14
N SER A 322 30.11 -27.57 -0.16
CA SER A 322 31.25 -28.45 0.12
C SER A 322 32.29 -27.75 0.98
N ASP A 323 32.95 -28.50 1.85
CA ASP A 323 34.14 -28.04 2.59
C ASP A 323 35.44 -28.64 1.99
N SER A 324 35.33 -29.33 0.85
CA SER A 324 36.43 -30.10 0.24
C SER A 324 36.80 -29.54 -1.13
N TYR A 325 38.04 -29.08 -1.26
CA TYR A 325 38.58 -28.64 -2.56
C TYR A 325 39.00 -29.80 -3.48
N THR A 326 38.99 -31.04 -2.97
CA THR A 326 39.51 -32.22 -3.68
C THR A 326 38.43 -33.03 -4.39
N GLU A 327 37.16 -32.72 -4.16
CA GLU A 327 36.04 -33.43 -4.80
C GLU A 327 35.66 -32.73 -6.11
N THR A 328 36.30 -33.13 -7.21
CA THR A 328 35.89 -32.77 -8.58
C THR A 328 34.63 -33.52 -9.05
N GLY A 329 33.70 -33.79 -8.13
CA GLY A 329 32.44 -34.46 -8.40
C GLY A 329 31.35 -33.47 -8.79
N SER A 330 30.45 -33.87 -9.70
CA SER A 330 29.33 -33.07 -10.22
C SER A 330 28.28 -32.61 -9.19
N SER A 331 28.49 -32.88 -7.90
CA SER A 331 27.56 -32.64 -6.80
C SER A 331 27.85 -31.42 -5.93
N ASN A 332 28.96 -30.71 -6.15
CA ASN A 332 29.30 -29.53 -5.36
C ASN A 332 28.71 -28.27 -6.00
N TYR A 333 27.75 -27.63 -5.32
CA TYR A 333 27.09 -26.42 -5.78
C TYR A 333 27.61 -25.20 -5.03
N HIS A 334 27.85 -24.11 -5.76
CA HIS A 334 28.26 -22.82 -5.21
C HIS A 334 27.33 -21.72 -5.69
N TYR A 335 26.92 -20.88 -4.76
CA TYR A 335 25.93 -19.83 -4.99
C TYR A 335 26.54 -18.46 -4.68
N LEU A 336 26.34 -17.47 -5.57
CA LEU A 336 26.37 -16.06 -5.17
C LEU A 336 24.94 -15.56 -5.10
N ILE A 337 24.62 -14.98 -3.97
CA ILE A 337 23.30 -14.46 -3.65
C ILE A 337 23.46 -12.95 -3.48
N ASN A 338 22.69 -12.16 -4.24
CA ASN A 338 22.56 -10.74 -3.92
C ASN A 338 21.80 -10.63 -2.59
N VAL A 339 22.50 -10.18 -1.55
CA VAL A 339 21.92 -10.11 -0.21
C VAL A 339 21.00 -8.92 -0.08
N THR A 340 21.09 -7.90 -0.93
CA THR A 340 20.10 -6.82 -0.96
C THR A 340 18.71 -7.39 -1.24
N ASP A 341 18.61 -8.28 -2.23
CA ASP A 341 17.36 -8.96 -2.59
C ASP A 341 16.93 -9.94 -1.49
N LEU A 342 17.87 -10.71 -0.93
CA LEU A 342 17.60 -11.64 0.16
C LEU A 342 17.17 -10.90 1.45
N ARG A 343 17.79 -9.75 1.77
CA ARG A 343 17.50 -8.93 2.94
C ARG A 343 16.12 -8.31 2.83
N ASN A 344 15.77 -7.78 1.66
CA ASN A 344 14.42 -7.31 1.38
C ASN A 344 13.40 -8.43 1.59
N MET A 345 13.74 -9.69 1.30
CA MET A 345 12.85 -10.82 1.56
C MET A 345 12.85 -11.33 3.00
N ILE A 346 13.95 -11.14 3.72
CA ILE A 346 14.09 -11.48 5.14
C ILE A 346 13.32 -10.51 6.03
N GLU A 347 13.27 -9.24 5.63
CA GLU A 347 12.57 -8.17 6.35
C GLU A 347 11.07 -8.10 5.98
N CYS A 348 10.64 -8.76 4.88
CA CYS A 348 9.28 -8.66 4.35
C CYS A 348 8.46 -9.97 4.39
N GLY A 349 7.13 -9.83 4.43
CA GLY A 349 6.21 -10.90 4.06
C GLY A 349 6.00 -10.92 2.54
N THR A 350 6.07 -12.09 1.91
CA THR A 350 5.87 -12.29 0.47
C THR A 350 4.51 -12.94 0.20
N TYR A 351 3.78 -12.50 -0.81
CA TYR A 351 2.48 -13.09 -1.13
C TYR A 351 2.65 -14.18 -2.18
N ILE A 352 2.06 -15.36 -1.94
CA ILE A 352 2.11 -16.49 -2.87
C ILE A 352 0.69 -16.90 -3.23
N LYS A 353 0.50 -17.24 -4.49
CA LYS A 353 -0.71 -17.90 -4.97
C LYS A 353 -0.73 -19.34 -4.47
N ARG A 354 -1.64 -19.69 -3.56
CA ARG A 354 -1.92 -21.10 -3.23
C ARG A 354 -3.43 -21.35 -3.28
N PRO A 355 -3.93 -22.11 -4.27
CA PRO A 355 -5.33 -22.49 -4.30
C PRO A 355 -5.69 -23.28 -3.03
N ASN A 356 -6.82 -22.93 -2.41
CA ASN A 356 -7.54 -23.74 -1.40
C ASN A 356 -7.00 -23.82 0.05
N ASN A 357 -6.01 -23.03 0.50
CA ASN A 357 -5.66 -23.01 1.94
C ASN A 357 -4.77 -21.81 2.34
N ASN A 358 -5.29 -20.59 2.28
CA ASN A 358 -4.49 -19.39 2.52
C ASN A 358 -5.14 -18.41 3.50
N TYR A 359 -4.33 -17.89 4.42
CA TYR A 359 -4.65 -16.72 5.21
C TYR A 359 -4.32 -15.47 4.40
N ASP A 360 -5.37 -14.82 3.90
CA ASP A 360 -5.31 -13.50 3.28
C ASP A 360 -5.03 -12.40 4.33
N TYR A 361 -4.85 -11.15 3.91
CA TYR A 361 -4.58 -10.04 4.83
C TYR A 361 -5.73 -9.79 5.81
N LEU A 362 -6.98 -9.87 5.33
CA LEU A 362 -8.16 -9.61 6.17
C LEU A 362 -8.34 -10.65 7.27
N SER A 363 -8.07 -11.92 6.99
CA SER A 363 -8.08 -12.98 8.00
C SER A 363 -6.96 -12.80 9.02
N ARG A 364 -5.77 -12.34 8.60
CA ARG A 364 -4.65 -12.02 9.51
C ARG A 364 -4.91 -10.83 10.42
N LEU A 365 -5.71 -9.85 10.00
CA LEU A 365 -6.19 -8.80 10.91
C LEU A 365 -7.00 -9.39 12.07
N THR A 366 -7.83 -10.40 11.78
CA THR A 366 -8.80 -10.95 12.73
C THR A 366 -8.23 -12.05 13.63
N ASN A 367 -9.03 -12.45 14.62
CA ASN A 367 -8.76 -13.60 15.50
C ASN A 367 -9.17 -14.96 14.90
N SER A 368 -9.64 -14.99 13.64
CA SER A 368 -10.32 -16.15 13.08
C SER A 368 -9.38 -17.13 12.34
N ILE A 369 -9.63 -18.42 12.60
CA ILE A 369 -9.28 -19.67 11.88
C ILE A 369 -9.48 -19.50 10.35
N PRO A 370 -8.77 -20.22 9.44
CA PRO A 370 -8.37 -19.72 8.12
C PRO A 370 -9.49 -19.04 7.36
N GLY A 371 -9.16 -17.85 6.84
CA GLY A 371 -10.05 -17.03 6.05
C GLY A 371 -10.74 -17.83 4.96
N THR A 372 -11.90 -17.34 4.55
CA THR A 372 -12.53 -17.71 3.29
C THR A 372 -11.46 -17.97 2.25
N LEU A 373 -11.47 -19.19 1.68
CA LEU A 373 -10.48 -19.71 0.75
C LEU A 373 -10.17 -18.70 -0.35
N SER A 374 -9.19 -17.82 -0.07
CA SER A 374 -8.66 -16.91 -1.05
C SER A 374 -7.71 -17.73 -1.90
N GLU A 375 -7.76 -17.54 -3.22
CA GLU A 375 -6.75 -18.06 -4.14
C GLU A 375 -5.33 -17.52 -3.80
N TYR A 376 -5.27 -16.49 -2.96
CA TYR A 376 -4.12 -15.67 -2.63
C TYR A 376 -3.86 -15.67 -1.11
N GLY A 377 -2.61 -15.88 -0.69
CA GLY A 377 -2.20 -15.87 0.71
C GLY A 377 -0.92 -15.11 0.95
N ILE A 378 -0.73 -14.61 2.18
CA ILE A 378 0.56 -14.08 2.60
C ILE A 378 1.42 -15.25 3.10
N GLU A 379 2.67 -15.31 2.68
CA GLU A 379 3.72 -16.09 3.31
C GLU A 379 4.72 -15.15 3.96
N THR A 380 5.37 -15.61 5.03
CA THR A 380 6.38 -14.81 5.69
C THR A 380 7.61 -15.65 5.96
N PHE A 381 8.74 -15.16 5.47
CA PHE A 381 10.04 -15.79 5.67
C PHE A 381 10.75 -15.18 6.86
N VAL A 382 10.83 -15.93 7.98
CA VAL A 382 11.68 -15.57 9.11
C VAL A 382 13.09 -16.09 8.84
N SER A 383 14.09 -15.21 8.74
CA SER A 383 15.49 -15.62 8.71
C SER A 383 16.09 -15.65 10.11
N GLY A 384 16.88 -16.71 10.33
CA GLY A 384 17.75 -16.97 11.46
C GLY A 384 18.90 -17.87 11.01
N THR A 385 19.86 -18.21 11.87
CA THR A 385 21.00 -19.07 11.51
C THR A 385 20.57 -20.43 10.96
N SER A 386 21.29 -20.94 9.95
CA SER A 386 20.91 -22.11 9.12
C SER A 386 20.51 -23.37 9.90
N ASP A 387 21.04 -23.58 11.11
CA ASP A 387 20.73 -24.78 11.91
C ASP A 387 19.40 -24.68 12.67
N LYS A 388 19.00 -23.47 13.09
CA LYS A 388 17.63 -23.23 13.56
C LYS A 388 16.66 -23.25 12.39
N ILE A 389 17.05 -22.76 11.22
CA ILE A 389 16.27 -22.89 9.99
C ILE A 389 16.07 -24.37 9.64
N LYS A 390 17.10 -25.22 9.63
CA LYS A 390 16.98 -26.65 9.32
C LYS A 390 16.20 -27.47 10.35
N GLN A 391 16.34 -27.20 11.66
CA GLN A 391 15.54 -27.90 12.68
C GLN A 391 14.09 -27.42 12.78
N ILE A 392 13.83 -26.16 12.43
CA ILE A 392 12.47 -25.59 12.45
C ILE A 392 11.73 -25.85 11.13
N MET A 393 12.43 -25.94 9.99
CA MET A 393 11.88 -26.23 8.64
C MET A 393 11.70 -27.73 8.38
N GLY A 394 10.93 -28.41 9.22
CA GLY A 394 10.23 -29.59 8.76
C GLY A 394 9.02 -29.17 7.93
N ASP A 395 9.02 -29.51 6.64
CA ASP A 395 7.93 -29.58 5.66
C ASP A 395 6.99 -28.36 5.49
N LYS A 396 7.12 -27.33 6.32
CA LYS A 396 6.23 -26.18 6.48
C LYS A 396 7.09 -25.01 6.97
N SER A 397 6.75 -23.77 6.61
CA SER A 397 7.26 -22.62 7.35
C SER A 397 6.92 -22.79 8.85
N PHE A 398 7.70 -22.22 9.78
CA PHE A 398 7.39 -22.29 11.22
C PHE A 398 5.90 -21.97 11.52
N ILE A 399 5.37 -21.04 10.73
CA ILE A 399 4.00 -20.57 10.70
C ILE A 399 3.05 -21.66 10.18
N ASP A 400 3.32 -22.26 9.02
CA ASP A 400 2.50 -23.33 8.45
C ASP A 400 2.51 -24.61 9.30
N ARG A 401 3.61 -24.89 10.03
CA ARG A 401 3.79 -26.11 10.84
C ARG A 401 2.86 -26.14 12.04
N TYR A 402 2.59 -24.98 12.64
CA TYR A 402 1.66 -24.85 13.76
C TYR A 402 0.21 -25.11 13.35
N PHE A 403 -0.16 -24.86 12.09
CA PHE A 403 -1.56 -24.93 11.64
C PHE A 403 -1.89 -26.12 10.74
N ASN A 404 -0.96 -26.59 9.91
CA ASN A 404 -1.22 -27.69 8.98
C ASN A 404 -0.81 -29.06 9.53
N ALA A 405 -0.30 -29.20 10.76
CA ALA A 405 0.16 -30.49 11.30
C ALA A 405 -0.91 -31.61 11.31
N SER A 406 -2.19 -31.25 11.18
CA SER A 406 -3.34 -32.16 11.26
C SER A 406 -4.01 -32.51 9.92
N GLN A 407 -3.53 -31.99 8.78
CA GLN A 407 -4.15 -32.24 7.47
C GLN A 407 -3.43 -33.37 6.72
N PRO A 408 -4.11 -34.49 6.35
CA PRO A 408 -3.51 -35.59 5.59
C PRO A 408 -3.39 -35.25 4.09
N GLY A 409 -2.21 -35.51 3.50
CA GLY A 409 -1.93 -35.36 2.06
C GLY A 409 -0.42 -35.34 1.77
N ASP A 410 -0.02 -35.65 0.53
CA ASP A 410 1.39 -35.60 0.10
C ASP A 410 1.90 -34.15 0.03
N VAL A 411 3.06 -33.89 0.63
CA VAL A 411 3.65 -32.56 0.77
C VAL A 411 4.93 -32.46 -0.07
N TYR A 412 4.97 -31.51 -1.01
CA TYR A 412 6.14 -31.24 -1.85
C TYR A 412 6.91 -30.02 -1.33
N LYS A 413 8.26 -30.12 -1.29
CA LYS A 413 9.17 -29.12 -0.69
C LYS A 413 9.84 -28.28 -1.77
N GLY A 414 10.03 -26.98 -1.53
CA GLY A 414 10.73 -26.09 -2.44
C GLY A 414 11.46 -24.95 -1.73
N LEU A 415 12.65 -24.62 -2.24
CA LEU A 415 13.34 -23.34 -1.99
C LEU A 415 12.64 -22.22 -2.78
N LEU A 416 12.84 -20.97 -2.34
CA LEU A 416 12.41 -19.78 -3.07
C LEU A 416 12.96 -19.80 -4.52
N GLY A 417 12.07 -19.68 -5.51
CA GLY A 417 12.43 -19.50 -6.92
C GLY A 417 12.37 -20.72 -7.85
N CYS A 418 11.86 -21.88 -7.42
CA CYS A 418 11.75 -23.06 -8.30
C CYS A 418 10.35 -23.19 -8.94
N SER A 419 10.29 -23.18 -10.27
CA SER A 419 9.02 -23.25 -11.01
C SER A 419 8.44 -24.66 -11.19
N GLN A 420 9.18 -25.74 -10.88
CA GLN A 420 8.67 -27.12 -10.97
C GLN A 420 9.14 -28.04 -9.80
N PRO A 421 8.25 -28.94 -9.29
CA PRO A 421 8.55 -29.82 -8.15
C PRO A 421 9.69 -30.83 -8.36
N LEU A 422 10.01 -31.18 -9.61
CA LEU A 422 10.96 -32.25 -9.92
C LEU A 422 12.44 -31.88 -9.69
N ILE A 423 12.76 -30.61 -9.47
CA ILE A 423 14.15 -30.16 -9.24
C ILE A 423 14.50 -30.08 -7.74
N CYS A 424 13.54 -30.33 -6.84
CA CYS A 424 13.76 -30.27 -5.38
C CYS A 424 13.74 -31.64 -4.69
N ASN A 425 13.83 -32.75 -5.43
CA ASN A 425 13.80 -34.09 -4.84
C ASN A 425 15.05 -34.89 -5.23
N TYR A 426 16.11 -34.80 -4.43
CA TYR A 426 17.14 -35.83 -4.39
C TYR A 426 16.74 -36.83 -3.30
N ASP A 427 16.21 -37.97 -3.72
CA ASP A 427 16.18 -39.20 -2.94
C ASP A 427 17.17 -40.14 -3.61
N ILE A 428 18.04 -40.80 -2.84
CA ILE A 428 18.59 -42.11 -3.18
C ILE A 428 18.99 -42.80 -1.86
N ASN A 429 18.01 -43.44 -1.22
CA ASN A 429 18.13 -44.80 -0.65
C ASN A 429 19.25 -45.15 0.38
N ASN A 430 19.85 -44.24 1.17
CA ASN A 430 20.81 -44.67 2.22
C ASN A 430 20.85 -43.84 3.53
N PRO A 431 20.25 -44.32 4.65
CA PRO A 431 19.99 -43.55 5.86
C PRO A 431 20.99 -43.80 7.02
N GLY A 432 22.31 -43.70 6.78
CA GLY A 432 23.26 -43.96 7.85
C GLY A 432 24.65 -43.38 7.63
N SER A 433 24.89 -42.13 8.04
CA SER A 433 26.20 -41.75 8.56
C SER A 433 26.07 -40.62 9.57
N ASN A 434 26.44 -40.92 10.81
CA ASN A 434 26.62 -39.95 11.88
C ASN A 434 27.90 -39.17 11.60
N VAL A 435 27.81 -37.85 11.40
CA VAL A 435 28.95 -36.95 11.65
C VAL A 435 28.42 -35.70 12.37
N PRO A 436 29.04 -35.31 13.52
CA PRO A 436 28.52 -34.28 14.41
C PRO A 436 29.00 -32.89 13.97
N TYR A 437 28.11 -31.89 13.98
CA TYR A 437 28.53 -30.50 13.92
C TYR A 437 28.61 -29.86 15.32
N PRO A 438 29.69 -29.11 15.60
CA PRO A 438 29.92 -28.45 16.87
C PRO A 438 29.13 -27.12 17.00
N THR A 439 28.56 -26.94 18.20
CA THR A 439 28.32 -25.67 18.93
C THR A 439 29.38 -24.59 18.68
N ARG A 440 29.20 -23.27 18.84
CA ARG A 440 28.16 -22.31 19.27
C ARG A 440 28.85 -20.93 19.24
N LEU A 441 28.12 -19.81 19.12
CA LEU A 441 28.32 -18.61 19.95
C LEU A 441 27.07 -17.72 19.84
N ASP A 442 26.50 -17.34 20.99
CA ASP A 442 25.41 -16.34 21.07
C ASP A 442 25.99 -15.01 21.61
N PRO A 443 25.71 -13.88 20.95
CA PRO A 443 26.08 -12.52 21.34
C PRO A 443 25.57 -12.10 22.73
N ASN A 444 26.41 -11.39 23.50
CA ASN A 444 25.99 -10.51 24.61
C ASN A 444 25.13 -11.10 25.75
N SER A 445 25.34 -12.36 26.12
CA SER A 445 25.17 -12.73 27.54
C SER A 445 26.27 -12.04 28.37
N ALA A 446 25.91 -10.90 28.94
CA ALA A 446 26.80 -10.01 29.70
C ALA A 446 27.30 -10.61 31.03
N ARG A 447 28.51 -10.16 31.39
CA ARG A 447 29.16 -10.03 32.72
C ARG A 447 30.21 -11.09 33.13
N PHE A 448 31.45 -10.59 33.26
CA PHE A 448 32.62 -11.06 34.02
C PHE A 448 32.60 -12.48 34.61
N TYR A 449 33.54 -13.32 34.16
CA TYR A 449 34.34 -14.20 35.02
C TYR A 449 35.78 -14.26 34.47
N LEU A 450 36.73 -13.79 35.27
CA LEU A 450 38.15 -14.13 35.15
C LEU A 450 38.34 -15.56 35.68
N GLY A 451 39.12 -16.39 34.98
CA GLY A 451 39.55 -17.73 35.40
C GLY A 451 38.59 -18.83 34.95
N TRP A 452 39.02 -19.86 34.24
CA TRP A 452 40.17 -20.71 34.53
C TRP A 452 41.07 -20.96 33.32
N LEU A 453 42.37 -20.85 33.58
CA LEU A 453 43.46 -21.42 32.80
C LEU A 453 43.34 -22.95 32.74
N ASN A 454 43.87 -23.53 31.68
CA ASN A 454 44.09 -24.96 31.51
C ASN A 454 45.11 -25.48 32.55
N ASP A 455 44.85 -26.65 33.14
CA ASP A 455 45.74 -27.30 34.12
C ASP A 455 47.10 -27.74 33.52
N SER A 456 47.31 -27.63 32.21
CA SER A 456 48.60 -27.85 31.55
C SER A 456 49.51 -26.61 31.50
N MET A 457 49.06 -25.44 31.99
CA MET A 457 49.91 -24.28 32.28
C MET A 457 50.17 -24.08 33.79
N ARG A 458 49.95 -25.12 34.60
CA ARG A 458 50.24 -25.13 36.05
C ARG A 458 51.62 -25.69 36.44
N LYS A 459 52.59 -25.68 35.52
CA LYS A 459 54.03 -25.75 35.86
C LYS A 459 54.80 -24.72 35.08
#